data_AF-A0A4S4BLA2-F1
#
_entry.id   AF-A0A4S4BLA2-F1
#
_cell.length_a   1.000
_cell.length_b   1.000
_cell.length_c   1.000
_cell.angle_alpha   90.00
_cell.angle_beta   90.00
_cell.angle_gamma   90.00
#
_symmetry.space_group_name_H-M   'P 1'
#
loop_
_entity.id
_entity.type
_entity.pdbx_description
1 polymer ?
#
loop_
_entity_poly.entity_id
_entity_poly.type
_entity_poly.pdbx_seq_one_letter_code
_entity_poly.pdbx_strand_id
1 'polypeptide(L)'
;MPHLWIRGIAPELVKAVSRELAAELASVCECPPEDIMLECLTTSSVSNGQFVPSYPFVEVGWFDRGLPAQDRFAEAVDRYLRVGCGVPELEVAFRAYEKRNYYANGKSFGDSVPAEGAGVDEGTGVSAGAGVRAEPEKNLEANPEQSPEQNPERNSEKSMEAELERLRLSNRKLTDDLARARKALQSSAGGMSSKLYDALRE
;
A
#
# COMPACT_ATOMS: atom_id res chain seq x y z
N MET A 1 -2.29 -7.64 16.04
CA MET A 1 -3.09 -7.38 14.83
C MET A 1 -4.03 -6.18 14.99
N PRO A 2 -3.44 -4.97 14.97
CA PRO A 2 -3.95 -3.90 14.14
C PRO A 2 -3.01 -3.63 12.94
N HIS A 3 -3.59 -3.36 11.78
CA HIS A 3 -2.91 -2.92 10.58
C HIS A 3 -3.38 -1.52 10.22
N LEU A 4 -2.44 -0.57 10.11
CA LEU A 4 -2.72 0.80 9.71
C LEU A 4 -2.26 1.03 8.27
N TRP A 5 -3.18 1.49 7.43
CA TRP A 5 -2.89 2.02 6.10
C TRP A 5 -2.94 3.54 6.14
N ILE A 6 -1.78 4.16 5.91
CA ILE A 6 -1.56 5.59 6.04
C ILE A 6 -1.40 6.18 4.65
N ARG A 7 -2.26 7.12 4.26
CA ARG A 7 -2.15 7.89 3.02
C ARG A 7 -2.08 9.38 3.32
N GLY A 8 -1.53 10.15 2.37
CA GLY A 8 -1.44 11.61 2.47
C GLY A 8 -0.38 12.13 3.45
N ILE A 9 0.45 11.26 4.02
CA ILE A 9 1.61 11.63 4.86
C ILE A 9 2.87 11.03 4.23
N ALA A 10 3.95 11.82 4.16
CA ALA A 10 5.23 11.36 3.62
C ALA A 10 5.78 10.18 4.47
N PRO A 11 6.22 9.06 3.84
CA PRO A 11 6.73 7.89 4.55
C PRO A 11 7.88 8.21 5.53
N GLU A 12 8.71 9.20 5.21
CA GLU A 12 9.83 9.63 6.07
C GLU A 12 9.35 10.22 7.40
N LEU A 13 8.23 10.95 7.39
CA LEU A 13 7.64 11.52 8.59
C LEU A 13 7.02 10.41 9.45
N VAL A 14 6.28 9.49 8.83
CA VAL A 14 5.71 8.32 9.53
C VAL A 14 6.83 7.47 10.14
N LYS A 15 7.91 7.23 9.40
CA LYS A 15 9.08 6.49 9.89
C LYS A 15 9.67 7.14 11.14
N ALA A 16 9.77 8.47 11.19
CA ALA A 16 10.36 9.19 12.32
C ALA A 16 9.61 8.95 13.64
N VAL A 17 8.29 8.78 13.59
CA VAL A 17 7.44 8.56 14.77
C VAL A 17 7.02 7.09 14.96
N SER A 18 7.32 6.23 13.98
CA SER A 18 6.80 4.85 13.90
C SER A 18 7.07 4.01 15.15
N ARG A 19 8.24 4.15 15.78
CA ARG A 19 8.64 3.35 16.94
C ARG A 19 7.81 3.68 18.17
N GLU A 20 7.68 4.96 18.51
CA GLU A 20 6.89 5.38 19.68
C GLU A 20 5.40 5.14 19.44
N LEU A 21 4.91 5.44 18.22
CA LEU A 21 3.54 5.14 17.84
C LEU A 21 3.23 3.65 18.02
N ALA A 22 4.04 2.75 17.45
CA ALA A 22 3.81 1.30 17.57
C ALA A 22 3.84 0.83 19.02
N ALA A 23 4.77 1.32 19.84
CA ALA A 23 4.85 0.97 21.25
C ALA A 23 3.60 1.40 22.05
N GLU A 24 3.09 2.59 21.79
CA GLU A 24 1.88 3.08 22.46
C GLU A 24 0.62 2.33 21.99
N LEU A 25 0.46 2.12 20.68
CA LEU A 25 -0.66 1.36 20.12
C LEU A 25 -0.67 -0.09 20.63
N ALA A 26 0.50 -0.69 20.80
CA ALA A 26 0.67 -2.01 21.39
C ALA A 26 0.18 -2.06 22.85
N SER A 27 0.52 -1.02 23.64
CA SER A 27 -0.01 -0.87 25.00
C SER A 27 -1.53 -0.70 25.01
N VAL A 28 -2.10 0.06 24.07
CA VAL A 28 -3.57 0.24 23.96
C VAL A 28 -4.26 -1.07 23.56
N CYS A 29 -3.63 -1.86 22.69
CA CYS A 29 -4.18 -3.11 22.17
C CYS A 29 -3.91 -4.34 23.05
N GLU A 30 -3.10 -4.18 24.09
CA GLU A 30 -2.59 -5.26 24.95
C GLU A 30 -1.94 -6.38 24.11
N CYS A 31 -1.13 -5.99 23.13
CA CYS A 31 -0.41 -6.92 22.26
C CYS A 31 1.07 -6.54 22.14
N PRO A 32 1.92 -7.44 21.62
CA PRO A 32 3.32 -7.09 21.34
C PRO A 32 3.44 -5.96 20.30
N PRO A 33 4.48 -5.10 20.35
CA PRO A 33 4.72 -4.06 19.35
C PRO A 33 4.94 -4.56 17.93
N GLU A 34 5.54 -5.74 17.77
CA GLU A 34 5.75 -6.42 16.49
C GLU A 34 4.43 -6.81 15.79
N ASP A 35 3.33 -6.80 16.54
CA ASP A 35 1.98 -7.13 16.09
C ASP A 35 1.24 -5.91 15.50
N ILE A 36 1.87 -4.73 15.52
CA ILE A 36 1.41 -3.47 14.92
C ILE A 36 2.05 -3.32 13.54
N MET A 37 1.24 -3.24 12.50
CA MET A 37 1.71 -3.04 11.13
C MET A 37 1.38 -1.63 10.66
N LEU A 38 2.38 -0.92 10.15
CA LEU A 38 2.24 0.43 9.58
C LEU A 38 2.63 0.39 8.10
N GLU A 39 1.66 0.59 7.21
CA GLU A 39 1.88 0.67 5.76
C GLU A 39 1.61 2.08 5.26
N CYS A 40 2.58 2.68 4.57
CA CYS A 40 2.41 3.97 3.90
C CYS A 40 2.01 3.75 2.44
N LEU A 41 0.81 4.19 2.07
CA LEU A 41 0.28 4.07 0.72
C LEU A 41 0.66 5.29 -0.12
N THR A 42 1.32 5.04 -1.25
CA THR A 42 1.57 6.07 -2.26
C THR A 42 0.33 6.23 -3.14
N THR A 43 -0.49 7.24 -2.85
CA THR A 43 -1.74 7.49 -3.56
C THR A 43 -1.73 8.82 -4.30
N SER A 44 -2.35 8.86 -5.47
CA SER A 44 -2.69 10.10 -6.19
C SER A 44 -4.17 10.37 -6.02
N SER A 45 -4.54 11.59 -5.61
CA SER A 45 -5.94 11.99 -5.51
C SER A 45 -6.32 12.90 -6.66
N VAL A 46 -7.60 12.87 -7.05
CA VAL A 46 -8.15 13.73 -8.10
C VAL A 46 -9.25 14.59 -7.50
N SER A 47 -9.17 15.89 -7.73
CA SER A 47 -10.20 16.85 -7.33
C SER A 47 -10.37 17.91 -8.40
N ASN A 48 -11.61 18.25 -8.75
CA ASN A 48 -11.92 19.22 -9.81
C ASN A 48 -11.18 18.96 -11.14
N GLY A 49 -11.05 17.69 -11.52
CA GLY A 49 -10.36 17.26 -12.75
C GLY A 49 -8.84 17.44 -12.72
N GLN A 50 -8.23 17.70 -11.57
CA GLN A 50 -6.78 17.86 -11.39
C GLN A 50 -6.24 16.84 -10.39
N PHE A 51 -4.99 16.41 -10.58
CA PHE A 51 -4.28 15.68 -9.54
C PHE A 51 -3.97 16.62 -8.38
N VAL A 52 -4.27 16.16 -7.17
CA VAL A 52 -4.01 16.88 -5.92
C VAL A 52 -3.30 15.95 -4.94
N PRO A 53 -2.55 16.49 -3.96
CA PRO A 53 -2.05 15.70 -2.85
C PRO A 53 -3.18 14.91 -2.19
N SER A 54 -2.90 13.67 -1.81
CA SER A 54 -3.87 12.86 -1.09
C SER A 54 -4.10 13.42 0.31
N TYR A 55 -5.36 13.45 0.73
CA TYR A 55 -5.74 13.86 2.07
C TYR A 55 -5.13 12.91 3.13
N PRO A 56 -4.55 13.43 4.22
CA PRO A 56 -4.04 12.61 5.32
C PRO A 56 -5.15 11.76 5.94
N PHE A 57 -5.02 10.44 5.85
CA PHE A 57 -6.04 9.52 6.32
C PHE A 57 -5.42 8.19 6.75
N VAL A 58 -5.91 7.65 7.86
CA VAL A 58 -5.50 6.34 8.38
C VAL A 58 -6.70 5.41 8.43
N GLU A 59 -6.59 4.28 7.74
CA GLU A 59 -7.51 3.17 7.93
C GLU A 59 -6.88 2.14 8.88
N VAL A 60 -7.65 1.69 9.87
CA VAL A 60 -7.20 0.74 10.88
C VAL A 60 -8.00 -0.55 10.76
N GLY A 61 -7.38 -1.61 10.24
CA GLY A 61 -7.91 -2.96 10.29
C GLY A 61 -7.55 -3.62 11.61
N TRP A 62 -8.51 -4.02 12.43
CA TRP A 62 -8.22 -4.55 13.77
C TRP A 62 -9.29 -5.53 14.26
N PHE A 63 -8.97 -6.28 15.31
CA PHE A 63 -10.01 -6.94 16.12
C PHE A 63 -10.59 -5.93 17.11
N ASP A 64 -11.91 -5.80 17.15
CA ASP A 64 -12.58 -4.88 18.06
C ASP A 64 -12.25 -5.21 19.53
N ARG A 65 -11.96 -4.15 20.29
CA ARG A 65 -11.60 -4.16 21.72
C ARG A 65 -12.48 -3.22 22.54
N GLY A 66 -13.56 -2.70 21.95
CA GLY A 66 -14.48 -1.76 22.56
C GLY A 66 -14.05 -0.31 22.40
N LEU A 67 -15.05 0.57 22.53
CA LEU A 67 -14.94 2.01 22.30
C LEU A 67 -13.81 2.68 23.12
N PRO A 68 -13.60 2.38 24.42
CA PRO A 68 -12.53 3.04 25.16
C PRO A 68 -11.12 2.76 24.61
N ALA A 69 -10.88 1.56 24.07
CA ALA A 69 -9.62 1.23 23.42
C ALA A 69 -9.52 1.90 22.04
N GLN A 70 -10.63 1.93 21.29
CA GLN A 70 -10.72 2.58 19.99
C GLN A 70 -10.40 4.08 20.08
N ASP A 71 -10.98 4.78 21.06
CA ASP A 71 -10.78 6.22 21.26
C ASP A 71 -9.33 6.54 21.60
N ARG A 72 -8.73 5.79 22.55
CA ARG A 72 -7.30 5.94 22.89
C ARG A 72 -6.39 5.64 21.71
N PHE A 73 -6.75 4.65 20.90
CA PHE A 73 -6.00 4.30 19.68
C PHE A 73 -6.05 5.46 18.69
N ALA A 74 -7.24 6.02 18.43
CA ALA A 74 -7.43 7.14 17.52
C ALA A 74 -6.66 8.40 18.00
N GLU A 75 -6.71 8.70 19.31
CA GLU A 75 -5.98 9.81 19.92
C GLU A 75 -4.46 9.65 19.78
N ALA A 76 -3.94 8.45 20.00
CA ALA A 76 -2.52 8.16 19.79
C ALA A 76 -2.12 8.39 18.32
N VAL A 77 -2.89 7.85 17.37
CA VAL A 77 -2.65 8.04 15.93
C VAL A 77 -2.66 9.53 15.57
N ASP A 78 -3.65 10.31 16.03
CA ASP A 78 -3.72 11.75 15.79
C ASP A 78 -2.50 12.48 16.36
N ARG A 79 -2.12 12.19 17.60
CA ARG A 79 -0.99 12.85 18.25
C ARG A 79 0.34 12.60 17.55
N TYR A 80 0.65 11.35 17.17
CA TYR A 80 1.92 11.07 16.48
C TYR A 80 1.90 11.51 15.01
N LEU A 81 0.82 11.23 14.29
CA LEU A 81 0.79 11.47 12.85
C LEU A 81 0.37 12.89 12.50
N ARG A 82 -0.62 13.47 13.17
CA ARG A 82 -1.05 14.85 12.91
C ARG A 82 -0.12 15.85 13.57
N VAL A 83 -0.03 15.81 14.89
CA VAL A 83 0.79 16.78 15.65
C VAL A 83 2.29 16.49 15.45
N GLY A 84 2.71 15.23 15.56
CA GLY A 84 4.12 14.85 15.44
C GLY A 84 4.73 15.05 14.05
N CYS A 85 3.96 14.85 12.97
CA CYS A 85 4.43 15.10 11.60
C CYS A 85 4.10 16.50 11.06
N GLY A 86 3.39 17.32 11.83
CA GLY A 86 3.02 18.68 11.44
C GLY A 86 2.01 18.75 10.28
N VAL A 87 1.11 17.77 10.14
CA VAL A 87 0.01 17.85 9.17
C VAL A 87 -1.19 18.57 9.79
N PRO A 88 -1.90 19.41 9.03
CA PRO A 88 -2.94 20.29 9.59
C PRO A 88 -4.17 19.52 10.07
N GLU A 89 -4.52 18.45 9.37
CA GLU A 89 -5.71 17.63 9.59
C GLU A 89 -5.39 16.17 9.31
N LEU A 90 -6.13 15.27 9.96
CA LEU A 90 -6.01 13.82 9.82
C LEU A 90 -7.34 13.19 10.18
N GLU A 91 -7.77 12.21 9.39
CA GLU A 91 -8.90 11.34 9.76
C GLU A 91 -8.44 9.91 10.02
N VAL A 92 -9.12 9.25 10.96
CA VAL A 92 -8.88 7.85 11.32
C VAL A 92 -10.20 7.10 11.23
N ALA A 93 -10.22 5.99 10.47
CA ALA A 93 -11.39 5.12 10.35
C ALA A 93 -11.03 3.68 10.67
N PHE A 94 -11.89 2.99 11.42
CA PHE A 94 -11.67 1.61 11.81
C PHE A 94 -12.50 0.64 10.97
N ARG A 95 -11.89 -0.50 10.63
CA ARG A 95 -12.54 -1.69 10.10
C ARG A 95 -12.32 -2.84 11.07
N ALA A 96 -13.38 -3.25 11.76
CA ALA A 96 -13.31 -4.41 12.64
C ALA A 96 -13.35 -5.71 11.83
N TYR A 97 -12.38 -6.59 12.06
CA TYR A 97 -12.36 -7.94 11.54
C TYR A 97 -13.07 -8.91 12.47
N GLU A 98 -13.82 -9.83 11.90
CA GLU A 98 -14.27 -11.02 12.61
C GLU A 98 -13.12 -12.03 12.69
N LYS A 99 -12.78 -12.48 13.90
CA LYS A 99 -11.68 -13.45 14.12
C LYS A 99 -11.78 -14.69 13.24
N ARG A 100 -13.00 -15.23 13.04
CA ARG A 100 -13.26 -16.41 12.20
C ARG A 100 -12.85 -16.21 10.72
N ASN A 101 -12.88 -14.97 10.24
CA ASN A 101 -12.57 -14.62 8.86
C ASN A 101 -11.13 -14.11 8.68
N TYR A 102 -10.36 -14.03 9.76
CA TYR A 102 -8.97 -13.60 9.73
C TYR A 102 -8.06 -14.81 9.89
N TYR A 103 -7.11 -14.99 8.97
CA TYR A 103 -6.24 -16.16 8.94
C TYR A 103 -4.77 -15.74 9.00
N ALA A 104 -3.97 -16.41 9.82
CA ALA A 104 -2.50 -16.33 9.78
C ALA A 104 -1.94 -17.71 9.44
N ASN A 105 -1.04 -17.78 8.44
CA ASN A 105 -0.42 -19.03 7.99
C ASN A 105 -1.46 -20.13 7.70
N GLY A 106 -2.59 -19.75 7.08
CA GLY A 106 -3.70 -20.65 6.75
C GLY A 106 -4.59 -21.08 7.92
N LYS A 107 -4.37 -20.57 9.15
CA LYS A 107 -5.18 -20.90 10.34
C LYS A 107 -6.02 -19.70 10.78
N SER A 108 -7.31 -19.93 11.03
CA SER A 108 -8.24 -18.90 11.51
C SER A 108 -7.91 -18.48 12.94
N PHE A 109 -8.19 -17.21 13.27
CA PHE A 109 -8.18 -16.71 14.65
C PHE A 109 -9.50 -16.94 15.39
N GLY A 110 -10.53 -17.40 14.69
CA GLY A 110 -11.80 -17.77 15.31
C GLY A 110 -11.71 -19.13 16.00
N ASP A 111 -12.63 -19.38 16.92
CA ASP A 111 -12.76 -20.68 17.55
C ASP A 111 -13.05 -21.74 16.48
N SER A 112 -12.26 -22.82 16.48
CA SER A 112 -12.63 -24.02 15.73
C SER A 112 -13.85 -24.62 16.41
N VAL A 113 -14.99 -24.63 15.73
CA VAL A 113 -16.12 -25.46 16.17
C VAL A 113 -15.59 -26.89 16.29
N PRO A 114 -15.72 -27.56 17.45
CA PRO A 114 -15.40 -28.98 17.54
C PRO A 114 -16.21 -29.70 16.47
N ALA A 115 -15.57 -30.54 15.68
CA ALA A 115 -16.28 -31.40 14.74
C ALA A 115 -17.17 -32.37 15.54
N GLU A 116 -18.40 -31.98 15.84
CA GLU A 116 -19.39 -32.88 16.39
C GLU A 116 -19.83 -33.86 15.30
N GLY A 117 -19.53 -35.15 15.52
CA GLY A 117 -20.32 -36.26 14.98
C GLY A 117 -20.00 -36.71 13.56
N ALA A 118 -18.81 -37.27 13.33
CA ALA A 118 -18.67 -38.30 12.30
C ALA A 118 -19.41 -39.56 12.82
N GLY A 119 -20.71 -39.61 12.56
CA GLY A 119 -21.54 -40.79 12.79
C GLY A 119 -21.00 -41.97 11.98
N VAL A 120 -20.68 -43.03 12.70
CA VAL A 120 -20.43 -44.36 12.18
C VAL A 120 -21.75 -44.85 11.58
N ASP A 121 -21.78 -45.18 10.28
CA ASP A 121 -22.81 -46.05 9.73
C ASP A 121 -22.15 -47.18 8.95
N GLU A 122 -22.30 -48.38 9.51
CA GLU A 122 -21.87 -49.64 8.92
C GLU A 122 -22.90 -50.12 7.90
N GLY A 123 -22.41 -50.42 6.69
CA GLY A 123 -22.86 -51.61 5.96
C GLY A 123 -24.09 -51.48 5.06
N THR A 124 -23.86 -51.56 3.76
CA THR A 124 -24.44 -52.64 2.92
C THR A 124 -23.74 -52.66 1.56
N GLY A 125 -23.12 -53.81 1.24
CA GLY A 125 -22.48 -54.03 -0.06
C GLY A 125 -23.48 -54.40 -1.16
N VAL A 126 -23.01 -54.38 -2.41
CA VAL A 126 -22.93 -55.51 -3.34
C VAL A 126 -22.36 -55.04 -4.70
N SER A 127 -21.34 -55.78 -5.17
CA SER A 127 -20.80 -56.04 -6.54
C SER A 127 -21.20 -55.11 -7.71
N ALA A 128 -20.34 -54.79 -8.69
CA ALA A 128 -19.46 -55.67 -9.46
C ALA A 128 -18.58 -54.81 -10.41
N GLY A 129 -17.46 -55.35 -10.90
CA GLY A 129 -16.82 -54.81 -12.11
C GLY A 129 -15.31 -55.02 -12.17
N ALA A 130 -14.90 -55.96 -13.02
CA ALA A 130 -13.52 -56.39 -13.25
C ALA A 130 -12.62 -55.29 -13.86
N GLY A 131 -11.31 -55.43 -13.65
CA GLY A 131 -10.31 -54.46 -14.06
C GLY A 131 -9.94 -54.47 -15.55
N VAL A 132 -8.96 -53.64 -15.89
CA VAL A 132 -7.77 -53.94 -16.71
C VAL A 132 -6.93 -52.66 -16.79
N ARG A 133 -5.62 -52.88 -16.78
CA ARG A 133 -4.51 -51.93 -16.84
C ARG A 133 -4.22 -51.52 -18.30
N ALA A 134 -4.05 -50.23 -18.60
CA ALA A 134 -3.26 -49.72 -19.73
C ALA A 134 -3.05 -48.20 -19.64
N GLU A 135 -1.78 -47.76 -19.65
CA GLU A 135 -1.35 -46.46 -20.16
C GLU A 135 -0.75 -46.67 -21.57
N PRO A 136 -0.30 -45.62 -22.33
CA PRO A 136 -0.68 -44.21 -22.44
C PRO A 136 -1.00 -43.84 -23.92
N GLU A 137 -1.36 -42.60 -24.26
CA GLU A 137 -0.74 -41.86 -25.40
C GLU A 137 -1.32 -40.44 -25.64
N LYS A 138 -0.44 -39.66 -26.28
CA LYS A 138 -0.45 -38.23 -26.63
C LYS A 138 -1.73 -37.76 -27.36
N ASN A 139 -2.04 -36.48 -27.18
CA ASN A 139 -2.39 -35.63 -28.32
C ASN A 139 -1.94 -34.17 -28.08
N LEU A 140 -0.95 -33.78 -28.88
CA LEU A 140 -0.71 -32.39 -29.28
C LEU A 140 -1.77 -32.06 -30.34
N GLU A 141 -2.62 -31.07 -30.10
CA GLU A 141 -3.29 -30.36 -31.18
C GLU A 141 -2.92 -28.88 -31.07
N ALA A 142 -2.06 -28.48 -32.00
CA ALA A 142 -1.74 -27.11 -32.32
C ALA A 142 -2.99 -26.46 -32.94
N ASN A 143 -3.40 -25.31 -32.40
CA ASN A 143 -4.45 -24.50 -32.98
C ASN A 143 -3.82 -23.55 -34.02
N PRO A 144 -4.24 -23.57 -35.30
CA PRO A 144 -3.66 -22.76 -36.35
C PRO A 144 -4.27 -21.35 -36.39
N GLU A 145 -3.42 -20.39 -36.75
CA GLU A 145 -3.77 -19.16 -37.48
C GLU A 145 -4.81 -18.20 -36.86
N GLN A 146 -4.31 -17.20 -36.12
CA GLN A 146 -4.95 -15.88 -36.04
C GLN A 146 -4.04 -14.82 -36.67
N SER A 147 -4.59 -14.10 -37.65
CA SER A 147 -3.96 -13.05 -38.45
C SER A 147 -3.35 -11.91 -37.61
N PRO A 148 -2.28 -11.24 -38.08
CA PRO A 148 -1.42 -10.40 -37.23
C PRO A 148 -1.97 -9.01 -36.83
N GLU A 149 -3.19 -8.63 -37.20
CA GLU A 149 -3.60 -7.21 -37.16
C GLU A 149 -4.58 -6.79 -36.06
N GLN A 150 -5.07 -7.69 -35.20
CA GLN A 150 -6.03 -7.31 -34.16
C GLN A 150 -5.79 -8.06 -32.85
N ASN A 151 -4.66 -7.79 -32.19
CA ASN A 151 -4.49 -8.16 -30.79
C ASN A 151 -4.55 -6.88 -29.91
N PRO A 152 -5.66 -6.63 -29.19
CA PRO A 152 -5.87 -5.40 -28.43
C PRO A 152 -4.82 -5.19 -27.33
N GLU A 153 -4.24 -6.27 -26.79
CA GLU A 153 -3.17 -6.22 -25.79
C GLU A 153 -1.91 -5.56 -26.37
N ARG A 154 -1.54 -5.92 -27.61
CA ARG A 154 -0.35 -5.38 -28.29
C ARG A 154 -0.48 -3.90 -28.67
N ASN A 155 -1.71 -3.41 -28.88
CA ASN A 155 -2.00 -1.99 -29.09
C ASN A 155 -1.95 -1.21 -27.76
N SER A 156 -2.37 -1.83 -26.65
CA SER A 156 -2.26 -1.22 -25.32
C SER A 156 -0.80 -1.06 -24.88
N GLU A 157 0.05 -2.06 -25.15
CA GLU A 157 1.49 -2.01 -24.86
C GLU A 157 2.20 -0.91 -25.62
N LYS A 158 1.96 -0.78 -26.93
CA LYS A 158 2.52 0.30 -27.74
C LYS A 158 2.08 1.69 -27.27
N SER A 159 0.84 1.82 -26.77
CA SER A 159 0.35 3.08 -26.20
C SER A 159 1.07 3.42 -24.90
N MET A 160 1.27 2.43 -24.02
CA MET A 160 2.00 2.63 -22.76
C MET A 160 3.48 2.94 -22.99
N GLU A 161 4.13 2.30 -23.96
CA GLU A 161 5.52 2.60 -24.33
C GLU A 161 5.69 4.03 -24.86
N ALA A 162 4.77 4.49 -25.71
CA ALA A 162 4.79 5.86 -26.23
C ALA A 162 4.58 6.91 -25.12
N GLU A 163 3.72 6.62 -24.15
CA GLU A 163 3.50 7.48 -22.98
C GLU A 163 4.73 7.52 -22.05
N LEU A 164 5.35 6.37 -21.81
CA LEU A 164 6.58 6.26 -21.02
C LEU A 164 7.73 7.05 -21.64
N GLU A 165 7.88 7.01 -22.97
CA GLU A 165 8.89 7.78 -23.69
C GLU A 165 8.64 9.29 -23.57
N ARG A 166 7.39 9.73 -23.70
CA ARG A 166 7.02 11.15 -23.49
C ARG A 166 7.34 11.62 -22.08
N LEU A 167 7.02 10.82 -21.06
CA LEU A 167 7.33 11.16 -19.66
C LEU A 167 8.84 11.25 -19.42
N ARG A 168 9.63 10.33 -20.00
CA ARG A 168 11.10 10.37 -19.93
C ARG A 168 11.68 11.62 -20.57
N LEU A 169 11.16 12.05 -21.73
CA LEU A 169 11.57 13.28 -22.39
C LEU A 169 11.22 14.52 -21.56
N SER A 170 10.01 14.56 -20.99
CA SER A 170 9.58 15.65 -20.11
C SER A 170 10.46 15.79 -18.87
N ASN A 171 10.75 14.68 -18.18
CA ASN A 171 11.63 14.67 -17.01
C ASN A 171 13.06 15.11 -17.34
N ARG A 172 13.58 14.72 -18.50
CA ARG A 172 14.89 15.19 -18.96
C ARG A 172 14.91 16.70 -19.15
N LYS A 173 13.89 17.25 -19.81
CA LYS A 173 13.73 18.70 -20.00
C LYS A 173 13.64 19.46 -18.67
N LEU A 174 12.83 18.96 -17.74
CA LEU A 174 12.70 19.54 -16.40
C LEU A 174 14.02 19.53 -15.63
N THR A 175 14.79 18.44 -15.75
CA THR A 175 16.12 18.31 -15.13
C THR A 175 17.08 19.37 -15.68
N ASP A 176 17.08 19.57 -17.00
CA ASP A 176 17.90 20.59 -17.66
C ASP A 176 17.47 22.01 -17.27
N ASP A 177 16.16 22.28 -17.17
CA ASP A 177 15.62 23.57 -16.73
C ASP A 177 16.02 23.86 -15.27
N LEU A 178 15.96 22.85 -14.40
CA LEU A 178 16.37 22.97 -13.00
C LEU A 178 17.88 23.24 -12.89
N ALA A 179 18.70 22.57 -13.70
CA ALA A 179 20.14 22.83 -13.78
C ALA A 179 20.43 24.26 -14.25
N ARG A 180 19.71 24.75 -15.28
CA ARG A 180 19.80 26.15 -15.74
C ARG A 180 19.41 27.15 -14.65
N ALA A 181 18.30 26.91 -13.96
CA ALA A 181 17.82 27.76 -12.88
C ALA A 181 18.83 27.83 -11.72
N ARG A 182 19.38 26.68 -11.31
CA ARG A 182 20.45 26.63 -10.28
C ARG A 182 21.68 27.42 -10.69
N LYS A 183 22.13 27.29 -11.95
CA LYS A 183 23.27 28.06 -12.46
C LYS A 183 23.00 29.56 -12.47
N ALA A 184 21.80 29.98 -12.85
CA ALA A 184 21.38 31.38 -12.81
C ALA A 184 21.40 31.94 -11.37
N LEU A 185 20.82 31.21 -10.41
CA LEU A 185 20.84 31.56 -8.99
C LEU A 185 22.27 31.65 -8.40
N GLN A 186 23.16 30.73 -8.78
CA GLN A 186 24.57 30.80 -8.36
C GLN A 186 25.30 32.01 -8.94
N SER A 187 25.02 32.37 -10.19
CA SER A 187 25.62 33.56 -10.83
C SER A 187 25.10 34.88 -10.26
N SER A 188 23.83 34.96 -9.84
CA SER A 188 23.26 36.17 -9.23
C SER A 188 23.72 36.39 -7.79
N ALA A 189 23.94 35.32 -7.03
CA ALA A 189 24.47 35.40 -5.66
C ALA A 189 25.93 35.92 -5.61
N GLY A 190 26.75 35.59 -6.61
CA GLY A 190 28.14 36.06 -6.68
C GLY A 190 28.29 37.55 -7.02
N GLY A 191 27.36 38.12 -7.78
CA GLY A 191 27.44 39.53 -8.24
C GLY A 191 26.84 40.57 -7.30
N MET A 192 25.91 40.19 -6.41
CA MET A 192 25.32 41.12 -5.45
C MET A 192 26.23 41.40 -4.25
N SER A 193 27.10 40.45 -3.88
CA SER A 193 28.01 40.61 -2.74
C SER A 193 29.09 41.67 -3.00
N SER A 194 29.71 41.69 -4.20
CA SER A 194 30.79 42.65 -4.48
C SER A 194 30.29 44.09 -4.55
N LYS A 195 29.12 44.33 -5.13
CA LYS A 195 28.52 45.68 -5.21
C LYS A 195 28.09 46.21 -3.84
N LEU A 196 27.66 45.34 -2.92
CA LEU A 196 27.36 45.73 -1.54
C LEU A 196 28.65 46.02 -0.75
N TYR A 197 29.71 45.24 -0.98
CA TYR A 197 31.02 45.45 -0.35
C TYR A 197 31.69 46.75 -0.82
N ASP A 198 31.59 47.10 -2.10
CA ASP A 198 32.16 48.35 -2.63
C ASP A 198 31.37 49.59 -2.18
N ALA A 199 30.04 49.50 -2.05
CA ALA A 199 29.18 50.61 -1.60
C ALA A 199 29.30 50.92 -0.09
N LEU A 200 29.91 50.05 0.70
CA LEU A 200 30.18 50.25 2.14
C LEU A 200 31.59 50.81 2.40
N ARG A 201 32.35 51.12 1.35
CA ARG A 201 33.75 51.56 1.42
C ARG A 201 33.97 53.04 1.05
N GLU A 202 32.93 53.74 0.60
CA GLU A 202 32.90 55.20 0.41
C GLU A 202 32.16 55.89 1.57
#